data_AF-A0A157P0C7-F1
#
_entry.id   AF-A0A157P0C7-F1
#
_cell.length_a   1.000
_cell.length_b   1.000
_cell.length_c   1.000
_cell.angle_alpha   90.00
_cell.angle_beta   90.00
_cell.angle_gamma   90.00
#
_symmetry.space_group_name_H-M   'P 1'
#
loop_
_entity.id
_entity.type
_entity.pdbx_description
1 polymer ?
#
loop_
_entity_poly.entity_id
_entity_poly.type
_entity_poly.pdbx_seq_one_letter_code
_entity_poly.pdbx_strand_id
1 'polypeptide(L)'
;MSIPKLLLRFTLIYLGLLFGVTIILLLLQLGSMTAVRVVALLTAVMAACQSFAKKNGRYFTHQEKLQALIGMTAIDVVLQVAGSLLAFQQAGMEGGTLNVGAFLAVIGFLTLIDVAVILFFMWFVGRQVAKEQASRQGGHPLP
;
A
#
# COMPACT_ATOMS: atom_id res chain seq x y z
N MET A 1 14.03 12.85 -5.40
CA MET A 1 12.71 12.37 -5.85
C MET A 1 11.65 12.97 -4.94
N SER A 2 10.65 13.62 -5.52
CA SER A 2 9.57 14.30 -4.82
C SER A 2 8.40 13.36 -4.47
N ILE A 3 7.61 13.72 -3.46
CA ILE A 3 6.47 12.95 -2.94
C ILE A 3 5.42 12.59 -4.00
N PRO A 4 4.97 13.50 -4.89
CA PRO A 4 4.02 13.13 -5.95
C PRO A 4 4.58 12.05 -6.90
N LYS A 5 5.89 12.04 -7.17
CA LYS A 5 6.52 11.01 -7.99
C LYS A 5 6.61 9.66 -7.26
N LEU A 6 6.74 9.70 -5.93
CA LEU A 6 6.69 8.51 -5.07
C LEU A 6 5.30 7.90 -5.11
N LEU A 7 4.27 8.72 -4.88
CA LEU A 7 2.87 8.28 -4.93
C LEU A 7 2.54 7.71 -6.29
N LEU A 8 2.96 8.33 -7.39
CA LEU A 8 2.73 7.80 -8.73
C LEU A 8 3.40 6.42 -8.95
N ARG A 9 4.61 6.20 -8.43
CA ARG A 9 5.25 4.87 -8.47
C ARG A 9 4.54 3.86 -7.58
N PHE A 10 4.14 4.27 -6.38
CA PHE A 10 3.35 3.43 -5.49
C PHE A 10 2.05 3.01 -6.18
N THR A 11 1.32 3.94 -6.77
CA THR A 11 0.10 3.65 -7.55
C THR A 11 0.39 2.67 -8.66
N LEU A 12 1.42 2.88 -9.48
CA LEU A 12 1.75 1.98 -10.58
C LEU A 12 2.10 0.56 -10.11
N ILE A 13 2.90 0.43 -9.05
CA ILE A 13 3.29 -0.86 -8.49
C ILE A 13 2.06 -1.54 -7.86
N TYR A 14 1.26 -0.79 -7.11
CA TYR A 14 0.07 -1.32 -6.45
C TYR A 14 -1.00 -1.74 -7.46
N LEU A 15 -1.26 -0.93 -8.49
CA LEU A 15 -2.16 -1.31 -9.60
C LEU A 15 -1.63 -2.54 -10.33
N GLY A 16 -0.33 -2.58 -10.64
CA GLY A 16 0.29 -3.70 -11.33
C GLY A 16 0.20 -5.00 -10.53
N LEU A 17 0.42 -4.93 -9.21
CA LEU A 17 0.25 -6.07 -8.30
C LEU A 17 -1.23 -6.47 -8.21
N LEU A 18 -2.14 -5.52 -8.06
CA LEU A 18 -3.57 -5.80 -8.03
C LEU A 18 -4.03 -6.50 -9.31
N PHE A 19 -3.66 -5.98 -10.48
CA PHE A 19 -4.00 -6.59 -11.77
C PHE A 19 -3.37 -7.97 -11.92
N GLY A 20 -2.06 -8.08 -11.67
CA GLY A 20 -1.32 -9.34 -11.80
C GLY A 20 -1.89 -10.43 -10.90
N VAL A 21 -2.15 -10.13 -9.63
CA VAL A 21 -2.68 -11.13 -8.71
C VAL A 21 -4.15 -11.42 -8.97
N THR A 22 -4.96 -10.45 -9.42
CA THR A 22 -6.35 -10.72 -9.85
C THR A 22 -6.37 -11.73 -11.00
N ILE A 23 -5.49 -11.58 -11.99
CA ILE A 23 -5.38 -12.53 -13.11
C ILE A 23 -4.95 -13.91 -12.59
N ILE A 24 -3.94 -13.97 -11.71
CA ILE A 24 -3.46 -15.25 -11.14
C ILE A 24 -4.56 -15.95 -10.34
N LEU A 25 -5.29 -15.22 -9.49
CA LEU A 25 -6.38 -15.77 -8.69
C LEU A 25 -7.54 -16.24 -9.57
N LEU A 26 -7.86 -15.51 -10.65
CA LEU A 26 -8.86 -15.92 -11.63
C LEU A 26 -8.47 -17.25 -12.29
N LEU A 27 -7.19 -17.43 -12.62
CA LEU A 27 -6.66 -18.68 -13.19
C LEU A 27 -6.63 -19.84 -12.19
N LEU A 28 -6.41 -19.55 -10.90
CA LEU A 28 -6.28 -20.56 -9.84
C LEU A 28 -7.59 -20.83 -9.07
N GLN A 29 -8.68 -20.12 -9.38
CA GLN A 29 -9.99 -20.18 -8.69
C GLN A 29 -9.90 -20.05 -7.16
N LEU A 30 -8.91 -19.33 -6.65
CA LEU A 30 -8.72 -19.12 -5.22
C LEU A 30 -9.60 -17.95 -4.73
N GLY A 31 -10.48 -18.21 -3.77
CA GLY A 31 -11.53 -17.27 -3.35
C GLY A 31 -11.11 -16.12 -2.42
N SER A 32 -9.86 -16.03 -1.95
CA SER A 32 -9.47 -15.01 -0.96
C SER A 32 -8.75 -13.82 -1.59
N MET A 33 -9.50 -12.78 -1.95
CA MET A 33 -8.97 -11.50 -2.45
C MET A 33 -8.37 -10.63 -1.33
N THR A 34 -8.81 -10.82 -0.07
CA THR A 34 -8.44 -9.96 1.06
C THR A 34 -6.96 -10.09 1.43
N ALA A 35 -6.48 -11.33 1.60
CA ALA A 35 -5.08 -11.58 1.96
C ALA A 35 -4.12 -11.10 0.87
N VAL A 36 -4.49 -11.32 -0.39
CA VAL A 36 -3.75 -10.84 -1.56
C VAL A 36 -3.64 -9.32 -1.55
N ARG A 37 -4.74 -8.62 -1.27
CA ARG A 37 -4.75 -7.17 -1.30
C ARG A 37 -3.84 -6.57 -0.22
N VAL A 38 -3.84 -7.16 0.96
CA VAL A 38 -2.90 -6.79 2.04
C VAL A 38 -1.46 -7.03 1.58
N VAL A 39 -1.12 -8.21 1.03
CA VAL A 39 0.25 -8.49 0.54
C VAL A 39 0.68 -7.54 -0.58
N ALA A 40 -0.24 -7.19 -1.49
CA ALA A 40 0.03 -6.22 -2.56
C ALA A 40 0.30 -4.82 -1.97
N LEU A 41 -0.51 -4.38 -1.00
CA LEU A 41 -0.33 -3.11 -0.31
C LEU A 41 1.04 -3.08 0.37
N LEU A 42 1.37 -4.14 1.12
CA LEU A 42 2.66 -4.29 1.80
C LEU A 42 3.84 -4.16 0.84
N THR A 43 3.80 -4.93 -0.25
CA THR A 43 4.86 -4.94 -1.26
C THR A 43 5.00 -3.58 -1.91
N ALA A 44 3.89 -2.93 -2.24
CA ALA A 44 3.88 -1.60 -2.85
C ALA A 44 4.44 -0.53 -1.88
N VAL A 45 4.03 -0.55 -0.61
CA VAL A 45 4.54 0.37 0.42
C VAL A 45 6.05 0.19 0.58
N MET A 46 6.52 -1.04 0.77
CA MET A 46 7.96 -1.33 0.91
C MET A 46 8.75 -0.88 -0.31
N ALA A 47 8.29 -1.22 -1.53
CA ALA A 47 8.97 -0.85 -2.76
C ALA A 47 9.02 0.67 -2.95
N ALA A 48 7.93 1.38 -2.64
CA ALA A 48 7.87 2.84 -2.72
C ALA A 48 8.83 3.49 -1.71
N CYS A 49 8.78 3.07 -0.44
CA CYS A 49 9.64 3.59 0.62
C CYS A 49 11.13 3.31 0.36
N GLN A 50 11.49 2.09 -0.05
CA GLN A 50 12.86 1.73 -0.40
C GLN A 50 13.34 2.48 -1.64
N SER A 51 12.50 2.61 -2.69
CA SER A 51 12.87 3.37 -3.88
C SER A 51 13.12 4.84 -3.57
N PHE A 52 12.42 5.43 -2.60
CA PHE A 52 12.67 6.80 -2.14
C PHE A 52 14.00 6.91 -1.42
N ALA A 53 14.23 6.04 -0.44
CA ALA A 53 15.44 6.01 0.35
C ALA A 53 16.68 5.83 -0.54
N LYS A 54 16.61 4.89 -1.50
CA LYS A 54 17.71 4.62 -2.44
C LYS A 54 17.98 5.79 -3.38
N LYS A 55 16.95 6.53 -3.83
CA LYS A 55 17.11 7.67 -4.74
C LYS A 55 17.53 8.97 -4.04
N ASN A 56 17.10 9.20 -2.82
CA ASN A 56 17.40 10.42 -2.08
C ASN A 56 18.58 10.27 -1.13
N GLY A 57 19.07 9.05 -0.90
CA GLY A 57 20.12 8.76 0.07
C GLY A 57 19.70 8.97 1.53
N ARG A 58 18.45 9.39 1.78
CA ARG A 58 17.86 9.63 3.10
C ARG A 58 16.49 9.01 3.22
N TYR A 59 16.08 8.72 4.44
CA TYR A 59 14.68 8.38 4.74
C TYR A 59 13.78 9.63 4.74
N PHE A 60 12.46 9.42 4.76
CA PHE A 60 11.47 10.50 4.80
C PHE A 60 11.67 11.45 5.99
N THR A 61 11.51 12.75 5.76
CA THR A 61 11.31 13.74 6.81
C THR A 61 9.91 13.62 7.42
N HIS A 62 9.67 14.25 8.58
CA HIS A 62 8.38 14.14 9.29
C HIS A 62 7.18 14.60 8.45
N GLN A 63 7.34 15.68 7.66
CA GLN A 63 6.31 16.18 6.75
C GLN A 63 6.12 15.25 5.53
N GLU A 64 7.21 14.77 4.94
CA GLU A 64 7.16 13.83 3.81
C GLU A 64 6.51 12.50 4.21
N LYS A 65 6.75 12.03 5.45
CA LYS A 65 6.12 10.84 6.00
C LYS A 65 4.60 10.99 6.08
N LEU A 66 4.11 12.13 6.59
CA LEU A 66 2.69 12.39 6.70
C LEU A 66 2.03 12.48 5.30
N GLN A 67 2.66 13.18 4.36
CA GLN A 67 2.16 13.27 2.99
C GLN A 67 2.12 11.91 2.28
N ALA A 68 3.16 11.08 2.47
CA ALA A 68 3.20 9.72 1.92
C ALA A 68 2.10 8.84 2.55
N LEU A 69 1.89 8.91 3.86
CA LEU A 69 0.84 8.19 4.56
C LEU A 69 -0.55 8.59 4.05
N ILE A 70 -0.85 9.89 4.00
CA ILE A 70 -2.14 10.40 3.52
C ILE A 70 -2.35 10.01 2.06
N GLY A 71 -1.32 10.15 1.21
CA GLY A 71 -1.41 9.80 -0.20
C GLY A 71 -1.62 8.31 -0.44
N MET A 72 -0.86 7.43 0.23
CA MET A 72 -1.01 5.98 0.11
C MET A 72 -2.38 5.52 0.61
N THR A 73 -2.84 6.07 1.74
CA THR A 73 -4.17 5.77 2.29
C THR A 73 -5.27 6.23 1.34
N ALA A 74 -5.18 7.45 0.80
CA ALA A 74 -6.16 7.96 -0.15
C ALA A 74 -6.26 7.08 -1.41
N ILE A 75 -5.12 6.66 -1.96
CA ILE A 75 -5.08 5.76 -3.12
C ILE A 75 -5.71 4.40 -2.78
N ASP A 76 -5.38 3.82 -1.63
CA ASP A 76 -5.94 2.54 -1.23
C ASP A 76 -7.46 2.62 -1.00
N VAL A 77 -7.96 3.66 -0.33
CA VAL A 77 -9.40 3.88 -0.14
C VAL A 77 -10.12 4.03 -1.48
N VAL A 78 -9.56 4.82 -2.41
CA VAL A 78 -10.14 4.98 -3.76
C VAL A 78 -10.23 3.63 -4.48
N LEU A 79 -9.17 2.80 -4.41
CA LEU A 79 -9.17 1.48 -5.02
C LEU A 79 -10.10 0.49 -4.30
N GLN A 80 -10.22 0.58 -2.97
CA GLN A 80 -11.16 -0.21 -2.18
C GLN A 80 -12.60 0.10 -2.59
N VAL A 81 -12.95 1.39 -2.64
CA VAL A 81 -14.29 1.84 -3.02
C VAL A 81 -14.57 1.44 -4.47
N ALA A 82 -13.66 1.71 -5.40
CA ALA A 82 -13.82 1.34 -6.80
C ALA A 82 -13.99 -0.17 -6.98
N GLY A 83 -13.12 -0.99 -6.37
CA GLY A 83 -13.20 -2.45 -6.43
C GLY A 83 -14.48 -3.00 -5.81
N SER A 84 -14.92 -2.43 -4.69
CA SER A 84 -16.16 -2.86 -4.03
C SER A 84 -17.40 -2.45 -4.83
N LEU A 85 -17.38 -1.29 -5.50
CA LEU A 85 -18.46 -0.85 -6.40
C LEU A 85 -18.57 -1.76 -7.62
N LEU A 86 -17.44 -2.15 -8.22
CA LEU A 86 -17.39 -3.08 -9.34
C LEU A 86 -17.88 -4.48 -8.94
N ALA A 87 -17.45 -4.97 -7.79
CA ALA A 87 -17.94 -6.24 -7.23
C ALA A 87 -19.45 -6.18 -6.98
N PHE A 88 -19.96 -5.05 -6.47
CA PHE A 88 -21.38 -4.86 -6.28
C PHE A 88 -22.16 -4.82 -7.59
N GLN A 89 -21.63 -4.20 -8.65
CA GLN A 89 -22.29 -4.25 -9.98
C GLN A 89 -22.36 -5.68 -10.54
N GLN A 90 -21.33 -6.50 -10.31
CA GLN A 90 -21.34 -7.91 -10.71
C GLN A 90 -22.34 -8.74 -9.89
N ALA A 91 -22.40 -8.52 -8.57
CA ALA A 91 -23.34 -9.19 -7.68
C ALA A 91 -24.79 -8.68 -7.79
N GLY A 92 -24.97 -7.44 -8.25
CA GLY A 92 -26.26 -6.77 -8.45
C GLY A 92 -27.12 -7.39 -9.54
N MET A 93 -26.59 -8.31 -10.36
CA MET A 93 -27.39 -9.17 -11.23
C MET A 93 -28.27 -10.17 -10.44
N GLU A 94 -28.04 -10.34 -9.14
CA GLU A 94 -28.77 -11.28 -8.28
C GLU A 94 -29.76 -10.61 -7.31
N GLY A 95 -30.03 -9.31 -7.44
CA GLY A 95 -31.12 -8.64 -6.70
C GLY A 95 -30.83 -8.26 -5.24
N GLY A 96 -29.56 -8.22 -4.83
CA GLY A 96 -29.15 -7.82 -3.47
C GLY A 96 -29.37 -6.33 -3.18
N THR A 97 -30.04 -6.01 -2.07
CA THR A 97 -30.16 -4.62 -1.57
C THR A 97 -28.84 -4.20 -0.91
N LEU A 98 -28.26 -3.09 -1.38
CA LEU A 98 -27.01 -2.56 -0.84
C LEU A 98 -27.27 -1.91 0.53
N ASN A 99 -26.90 -2.59 1.61
CA ASN A 99 -26.91 -1.98 2.93
C ASN A 99 -25.72 -1.01 3.03
N VAL A 100 -25.96 0.26 2.69
CA VAL A 100 -24.96 1.33 2.68
C VAL A 100 -24.27 1.47 4.04
N GLY A 101 -25.00 1.24 5.15
CA GLY A 101 -24.45 1.29 6.50
C GLY A 101 -23.40 0.19 6.74
N ALA A 102 -23.71 -1.06 6.38
CA ALA A 102 -22.77 -2.16 6.49
C ALA A 102 -21.56 -1.98 5.56
N PHE A 103 -21.78 -1.47 4.34
CA PHE A 103 -20.72 -1.18 3.38
C PHE A 103 -19.74 -0.13 3.91
N LEU A 104 -20.25 0.99 4.43
CA LEU A 104 -19.41 2.03 5.04
C LEU A 104 -18.67 1.52 6.28
N ALA A 105 -19.30 0.69 7.10
CA ALA A 105 -18.65 0.11 8.27
C ALA A 105 -17.48 -0.82 7.87
N VAL A 106 -17.66 -1.66 6.85
CA VAL A 106 -16.61 -2.56 6.37
C VAL A 106 -15.46 -1.77 5.73
N ILE A 107 -15.76 -0.79 4.87
CA ILE A 107 -14.72 0.06 4.27
C ILE A 107 -13.98 0.85 5.35
N GLY A 108 -14.69 1.44 6.30
CA GLY A 108 -14.07 2.15 7.41
C GLY A 108 -13.14 1.25 8.24
N PHE A 109 -13.60 0.04 8.57
CA PHE A 109 -12.81 -0.93 9.33
C PHE A 109 -11.56 -1.40 8.58
N LEU A 110 -11.69 -1.75 7.30
CA LEU A 110 -10.54 -2.13 6.47
C LEU A 110 -9.55 -0.97 6.31
N THR A 111 -10.06 0.24 6.05
CA THR A 111 -9.21 1.44 5.96
C THR A 111 -8.40 1.66 7.23
N LEU A 112 -8.98 1.46 8.42
CA LEU A 112 -8.25 1.58 9.68
C LEU A 112 -7.12 0.53 9.79
N ILE A 113 -7.39 -0.71 9.37
CA ILE A 113 -6.37 -1.76 9.30
C ILE A 113 -5.28 -1.35 8.32
N ASP A 114 -5.63 -0.91 7.11
CA ASP A 114 -4.70 -0.51 6.07
C ASP A 114 -3.81 0.65 6.55
N VAL A 115 -4.37 1.65 7.23
CA VAL A 115 -3.60 2.75 7.85
C VAL A 115 -2.61 2.22 8.89
N ALA A 116 -3.05 1.33 9.79
CA ALA A 116 -2.18 0.74 10.81
C ALA A 116 -1.03 -0.06 10.16
N VAL A 117 -1.33 -0.80 9.09
CA VAL A 117 -0.38 -1.57 8.30
C VAL A 117 0.63 -0.64 7.61
N ILE A 118 0.18 0.41 6.93
CA ILE A 118 1.06 1.40 6.27
C ILE A 118 1.99 2.04 7.31
N LEU A 119 1.45 2.46 8.47
CA LEU A 119 2.24 3.04 9.56
C LEU A 119 3.31 2.09 10.07
N PHE A 120 2.94 0.83 10.33
CA PHE A 120 3.86 -0.20 10.80
C PHE A 120 5.00 -0.43 9.80
N PHE A 121 4.69 -0.51 8.50
CA PHE A 121 5.69 -0.72 7.48
C PHE A 121 6.57 0.50 7.21
N MET A 122 6.01 1.71 7.25
CA MET A 122 6.81 2.93 7.21
C MET A 122 7.77 3.02 8.39
N TRP A 123 7.38 2.54 9.57
CA TRP A 123 8.29 2.44 10.71
C TRP A 123 9.37 1.37 10.48
N PHE A 124 8.97 0.18 10.00
CA PHE A 124 9.88 -0.93 9.73
C PHE A 124 10.95 -0.59 8.68
N VAL A 125 10.55 0.00 7.54
CA VAL A 125 11.48 0.43 6.48
C VAL A 125 12.39 1.55 6.99
N GLY A 126 11.86 2.50 7.77
CA GLY A 126 12.68 3.55 8.40
C GLY A 126 13.78 2.97 9.28
N ARG A 127 13.46 1.91 10.05
CA ARG A 127 14.42 1.19 10.87
C ARG A 127 15.45 0.41 10.04
N GLN A 128 15.04 -0.19 8.92
CA GLN A 128 15.96 -0.86 8.00
C GLN A 128 16.96 0.13 7.38
N VAL A 129 16.47 1.27 6.89
CA VAL A 129 17.32 2.30 6.29
C VAL A 129 18.28 2.91 7.32
N ALA A 130 17.82 3.14 8.56
CA ALA A 130 18.69 3.61 9.64
C ALA A 130 19.80 2.60 9.97
N LYS A 131 19.49 1.30 10.00
CA LYS A 131 20.51 0.24 10.18
C LYS A 131 21.49 0.20 9.02
N GLU A 132 21.01 0.34 7.78
CA GLU A 132 21.84 0.31 6.58
C GLU A 132 22.79 1.53 6.54
N GLN A 133 22.31 2.71 6.92
CA GLN A 133 23.13 3.92 7.07
C GLN A 133 24.16 3.79 8.20
N ALA A 134 23.78 3.23 9.35
CA ALA A 134 24.71 2.97 10.45
C ALA A 134 25.80 1.96 10.06
N SER A 135 25.47 0.93 9.28
CA SER A 135 26.45 -0.04 8.76
C SER A 135 27.41 0.58 7.74
N ARG A 136 26.95 1.55 6.93
CA ARG A 136 27.79 2.28 5.97
C ARG A 136 28.70 3.31 6.64
N GLN A 137 28.26 3.92 7.75
CA GLN A 137 29.08 4.84 8.54
C GLN A 137 30.06 4.10 9.48
N GLY A 138 29.71 2.92 9.96
CA GLY A 138 30.59 2.04 10.75
C GLY A 138 31.56 1.20 9.91
N GLY A 139 31.49 1.27 8.58
CA GLY A 139 32.33 0.51 7.64
C GLY A 139 33.62 1.21 7.20
N HIS A 140 33.98 2.34 7.80
CA HIS A 140 35.28 2.97 7.58
C HIS A 140 36.15 2.82 8.83
N PRO A 141 36.94 1.73 8.94
CA PRO A 141 38.25 1.89 9.54
C PRO A 141 39.10 2.68 8.53
N LEU A 142 39.36 3.94 8.83
CA LEU A 142 40.66 4.52 8.51
C LEU A 142 41.36 4.80 9.83
N PRO A 143 42.69 4.69 9.92
CA PRO A 143 43.65 4.18 8.94
C PRO A 143 43.99 2.69 9.11
#